data_AF-A0AAU9JUC1-F1
#
_entry.id   AF-A0AAU9JUC1-F1
#
_cell.length_a   1.000
_cell.length_b   1.000
_cell.length_c   1.000
_cell.angle_alpha   90.00
_cell.angle_beta   90.00
_cell.angle_gamma   90.00
#
_symmetry.space_group_name_H-M   'P 1'
#
loop_
_entity.id
_entity.type
_entity.pdbx_description
1 polymer ?
#
loop_
_entity_poly.entity_id
_entity_poly.type
_entity_poly.pdbx_seq_one_letter_code
_entity_poly.pdbx_strand_id
1 'polypeptide(L)'
;MDTRMNSQSAILSMKKQIKFLKTKLSTSAFLKGKILDTPEVSIAELDKTLQASYSRLEELNRELILEKDSHRKLKAEYDYIVRRKTEGNAEFPEIQSKLHQLFKENFQLKDQTVEIENAKEYAYLEQVKKKAPNVYFLMTKIKMIEEHNKLLINAISQLDNTRCDLRNEYSNITQGLTLEEKAKQKIKALENALKQVDVSIRRLRETLARGKQRVYELDSDRNHRELVELQGIYSELSSQLEASSNEIMKLYNKIKETDEEIKAENEKSKSLEPGELNKALRTKLKELEDQIAETDRQLIEKDKAKQRFQTNINNLKHLLSPPKKTDRYVSLALLSPKSTESSVGCRTPAPIQEKPKKTARTISAMTSPQHSTRSQKNERDRLIAMLSKGIPRNNSKEIKSALHEIGIPGESLARKVIELNRGEFLAKYYADKNKPNKID
;
A
#
# COMPACT_ATOMS: atom_id res chain seq x y z
N MET A 1 -56.22 27.56 -2.36
CA MET A 1 -55.79 26.35 -1.62
C MET A 1 -54.31 26.01 -1.86
N ASP A 2 -53.57 26.80 -2.64
CA ASP A 2 -52.19 26.49 -3.06
C ASP A 2 -51.08 26.83 -2.06
N THR A 3 -51.37 27.54 -0.97
CA THR A 3 -50.37 27.86 0.06
C THR A 3 -50.12 26.71 1.04
N ARG A 4 -51.03 25.73 1.16
CA ARG A 4 -50.88 24.55 2.05
C ARG A 4 -50.06 23.40 1.42
N MET A 5 -50.03 23.29 0.09
CA MET A 5 -49.20 22.30 -0.62
C MET A 5 -47.70 22.69 -0.60
N ASN A 6 -47.39 23.98 -0.69
CA ASN A 6 -46.01 24.47 -0.63
C ASN A 6 -45.37 24.34 0.76
N SER A 7 -46.16 24.47 1.84
CA SER A 7 -45.64 24.31 3.20
C SER A 7 -45.34 22.84 3.54
N GLN A 8 -46.13 21.87 3.05
CA GLN A 8 -45.85 20.44 3.24
C GLN A 8 -44.59 19.97 2.48
N SER A 9 -44.38 20.47 1.25
CA SER A 9 -43.16 20.21 0.48
C SER A 9 -41.92 20.79 1.16
N ALA A 10 -42.01 22.03 1.67
CA ALA A 10 -40.94 22.66 2.43
C ALA A 10 -40.62 21.91 3.73
N ILE A 11 -41.64 21.43 4.46
CA ILE A 11 -41.49 20.65 5.69
C ILE A 11 -40.82 19.29 5.39
N LEU A 12 -41.15 18.62 4.29
CA LEU A 12 -40.51 17.35 3.90
C LEU A 12 -39.04 17.54 3.48
N SER A 13 -38.74 18.63 2.77
CA SER A 13 -37.37 19.00 2.41
C SER A 13 -36.54 19.34 3.65
N MET A 14 -37.09 20.14 4.58
CA MET A 14 -36.46 20.44 5.86
C MET A 14 -36.29 19.21 6.74
N LYS A 15 -37.24 18.26 6.77
CA LYS A 15 -37.09 16.99 7.49
C LYS A 15 -35.98 16.12 6.90
N LYS A 16 -35.81 16.09 5.58
CA LYS A 16 -34.68 15.41 4.92
C LYS A 16 -33.34 16.08 5.25
N GLN A 17 -33.28 17.41 5.21
CA GLN A 17 -32.07 18.16 5.59
C GLN A 17 -31.73 18.01 7.08
N ILE A 18 -32.72 18.03 7.98
CA ILE A 18 -32.51 17.78 9.42
C ILE A 18 -32.04 16.34 9.65
N LYS A 19 -32.58 15.36 8.92
CA LYS A 19 -32.12 13.96 9.01
C LYS A 19 -30.68 13.82 8.49
N PHE A 20 -30.34 14.50 7.40
CA PHE A 20 -28.98 14.54 6.83
C PHE A 20 -27.97 15.28 7.73
N LEU A 21 -28.39 16.36 8.38
CA LEU A 21 -27.57 17.09 9.34
C LEU A 21 -27.43 16.31 10.65
N LYS A 22 -28.48 15.62 11.13
CA LYS A 22 -28.39 14.69 12.27
C LYS A 22 -27.43 13.54 11.99
N THR A 23 -27.44 12.96 10.79
CA THR A 23 -26.49 11.90 10.42
C THR A 23 -25.06 12.43 10.26
N LYS A 24 -24.87 13.67 9.78
CA LYS A 24 -23.54 14.32 9.77
C LYS A 24 -23.03 14.69 11.17
N LEU A 25 -23.91 15.16 12.07
CA LEU A 25 -23.55 15.48 13.45
C LEU A 25 -23.26 14.23 14.28
N SER A 26 -24.00 13.14 14.07
CA SER A 26 -23.74 11.87 14.74
C SER A 26 -22.48 11.17 14.20
N THR A 27 -22.17 11.30 12.91
CA THR A 27 -20.87 10.84 12.36
C THR A 27 -19.70 11.71 12.82
N SER A 28 -19.88 13.03 13.03
CA SER A 28 -18.83 13.86 13.63
C SER A 28 -18.64 13.60 15.14
N ALA A 29 -19.70 13.22 15.86
CA ALA A 29 -19.61 12.84 17.27
C ALA A 29 -19.00 11.43 17.46
N PHE A 30 -19.14 10.54 16.47
CA PHE A 30 -18.56 9.19 16.50
C PHE A 30 -17.03 9.18 16.25
N LEU A 31 -16.49 10.20 15.57
CA LEU A 31 -15.04 10.35 15.38
C LEU A 31 -14.29 10.78 16.64
N LYS A 32 -14.99 11.17 17.72
CA LYS A 32 -14.39 11.39 19.05
C LYS A 32 -14.41 10.15 19.95
N GLY A 33 -15.10 9.07 19.57
CA GLY A 33 -15.36 7.93 20.46
C GLY A 33 -14.87 6.56 20.00
N LYS A 34 -14.38 6.40 18.76
CA LYS A 34 -14.03 5.07 18.20
C LYS A 34 -12.74 5.06 17.36
N ILE A 35 -11.65 5.52 17.94
CA ILE A 35 -10.27 5.25 17.46
C ILE A 35 -9.50 4.42 18.50
N LEU A 36 -10.16 3.41 19.07
CA LEU A 36 -9.52 2.38 19.88
C LEU A 36 -10.17 1.07 19.45
N ASP A 37 -9.54 0.42 18.46
CA ASP A 37 -9.48 -1.04 18.27
C ASP A 37 -9.00 -1.36 16.84
N THR A 38 -7.82 -0.85 16.52
CA THR A 38 -6.90 -1.44 15.54
C THR A 38 -5.53 -1.48 16.20
N PRO A 39 -4.69 -2.50 15.94
CA PRO A 39 -3.44 -2.68 16.68
C PRO A 39 -2.60 -1.41 16.60
N GLU A 40 -2.11 -0.98 17.76
CA GLU A 40 -1.36 0.25 18.01
C GLU A 40 -0.30 0.53 16.93
N VAL A 41 -0.70 1.24 15.89
CA VAL A 41 0.16 2.27 15.29
C VAL A 41 -0.29 3.53 15.99
N SER A 42 0.52 4.04 16.92
CA SER A 42 0.12 5.21 17.69
C SER A 42 -0.24 6.33 16.72
N ILE A 43 -1.26 7.13 17.00
CA ILE A 43 -1.60 8.29 16.16
C ILE A 43 -0.34 9.15 15.90
N ALA A 44 0.58 9.19 16.87
CA ALA A 44 1.91 9.80 16.74
C ALA A 44 2.81 9.13 15.68
N GLU A 45 2.75 7.82 15.48
CA GLU A 45 3.45 7.14 14.38
C GLU A 45 2.82 7.42 13.01
N LEU A 46 1.49 7.55 12.96
CA LEU A 46 0.81 7.96 11.73
C LEU A 46 1.16 9.41 11.37
N ASP A 47 1.14 10.33 12.34
CA ASP A 47 1.57 11.72 12.15
C ASP A 47 3.05 11.81 11.78
N LYS A 48 3.90 10.97 12.37
CA LYS A 48 5.33 10.91 12.03
C LYS A 48 5.57 10.38 10.61
N THR A 49 4.81 9.38 10.17
CA THR A 49 4.89 8.87 8.79
C THR A 49 4.32 9.88 7.79
N LEU A 50 3.24 10.58 8.14
CA LEU A 50 2.68 11.67 7.35
C LEU A 50 3.67 12.83 7.23
N GLN A 51 4.29 13.26 8.33
CA GLN A 51 5.29 14.33 8.35
C GLN A 51 6.54 13.94 7.53
N ALA A 52 7.00 12.68 7.65
CA ALA A 52 8.09 12.16 6.82
C ALA A 52 7.72 12.17 5.33
N SER A 53 6.47 11.85 4.99
CA SER A 53 5.99 11.89 3.60
C SER A 53 5.92 13.32 3.05
N TYR A 54 5.53 14.31 3.87
CA TYR A 54 5.54 15.72 3.49
C TYR A 54 6.96 16.25 3.31
N SER A 55 7.88 15.96 4.23
CA SER A 55 9.30 16.30 4.06
C SER A 55 9.88 15.69 2.80
N ARG A 56 9.54 14.43 2.49
CA ARG A 56 10.01 13.77 1.28
C ARG A 56 9.41 14.38 0.00
N LEU A 57 8.15 14.80 0.04
CA LEU A 57 7.51 15.52 -1.06
C LEU A 57 8.17 16.89 -1.28
N GLU A 58 8.51 17.62 -0.22
CA GLU A 58 9.24 18.89 -0.35
C GLU A 58 10.63 18.70 -0.94
N GLU A 59 11.38 17.68 -0.52
CA GLU A 59 12.67 17.32 -1.11
C GLU A 59 12.56 17.02 -2.60
N LEU A 60 11.64 16.13 -2.98
CA LEU A 60 11.40 15.78 -4.39
C LEU A 60 11.00 17.00 -5.22
N ASN A 61 10.23 17.92 -4.64
CA ASN A 61 9.83 19.13 -5.35
C ASN A 61 11.02 20.10 -5.55
N ARG A 62 11.96 20.18 -4.59
CA ARG A 62 13.22 20.93 -4.77
C ARG A 62 14.12 20.29 -5.83
N GLU A 63 14.25 18.97 -5.82
CA GLU A 63 15.01 18.21 -6.84
C GLU A 63 14.42 18.46 -8.24
N LEU A 64 13.09 18.40 -8.38
CA LEU A 64 12.39 18.68 -9.63
C LEU A 64 12.65 20.09 -10.16
N ILE A 65 12.68 21.10 -9.27
CA ILE A 65 12.97 22.49 -9.65
C ILE A 65 14.41 22.61 -10.17
N LEU A 66 15.38 22.03 -9.47
CA LEU A 66 16.79 22.04 -9.91
C LEU A 66 16.98 21.32 -11.25
N GLU A 67 16.31 20.20 -11.46
CA GLU A 67 16.38 19.45 -12.70
C GLU A 67 15.73 20.23 -13.86
N LYS A 68 14.61 20.92 -13.63
CA LYS A 68 14.00 21.83 -14.60
C LYS A 68 14.93 22.98 -14.99
N ASP A 69 15.63 23.57 -14.04
CA ASP A 69 16.58 24.65 -14.31
C ASP A 69 17.83 24.15 -15.06
N SER A 70 18.31 22.95 -14.72
CA SER A 70 19.38 22.28 -15.49
C SER A 70 18.94 22.03 -16.94
N HIS A 71 17.71 21.55 -17.15
CA HIS A 71 17.19 21.31 -18.49
C HIS A 71 17.03 22.59 -19.30
N ARG A 72 16.62 23.70 -18.66
CA ARG A 72 16.57 25.03 -19.30
C ARG A 72 17.95 25.51 -19.75
N LYS A 73 18.99 25.33 -18.92
CA LYS A 73 20.37 25.67 -19.28
C LYS A 73 20.89 24.84 -20.45
N LEU A 74 20.71 23.52 -20.39
CA LEU A 74 21.09 22.61 -21.48
C LEU A 74 20.36 22.95 -22.78
N LYS A 75 19.07 23.31 -22.71
CA LYS A 75 18.31 23.75 -23.89
C LYS A 75 18.88 25.05 -24.47
N ALA A 76 19.21 26.03 -23.63
CA ALA A 76 19.82 27.27 -24.09
C ALA A 76 21.21 27.05 -24.73
N GLU A 77 22.03 26.16 -24.18
CA GLU A 77 23.31 25.76 -24.78
C GLU A 77 23.13 25.03 -26.11
N TYR A 78 22.16 24.11 -26.19
CA TYR A 78 21.82 23.43 -27.43
C TYR A 78 21.36 24.42 -28.50
N ASP A 79 20.44 25.33 -28.16
CA ASP A 79 19.93 26.35 -29.07
C ASP A 79 21.06 27.30 -29.53
N TYR A 80 22.01 27.62 -28.66
CA TYR A 80 23.21 28.39 -29.00
C TYR A 80 24.13 27.64 -29.98
N ILE A 81 24.35 26.33 -29.78
CA ILE A 81 25.14 25.49 -30.69
C ILE A 81 24.45 25.37 -32.05
N VAL A 82 23.13 25.19 -32.07
CA VAL A 82 22.34 25.12 -33.31
C VAL A 82 22.43 26.45 -34.05
N ARG A 83 22.21 27.58 -33.38
CA ARG A 83 22.37 28.91 -34.00
C ARG A 83 23.77 29.16 -34.53
N ARG A 84 24.81 28.78 -33.79
CA ARG A 84 26.20 28.90 -34.25
C ARG A 84 26.49 28.04 -35.48
N LYS A 85 25.88 26.85 -35.59
CA LYS A 85 25.97 26.01 -36.79
C LYS A 85 25.21 26.59 -38.00
N THR A 86 24.09 27.28 -37.77
CA THR A 86 23.27 27.85 -38.85
C THR A 86 23.71 29.25 -39.27
N GLU A 87 24.23 30.07 -38.36
CA GLU A 87 24.61 31.47 -38.58
C GLU A 87 26.12 31.64 -38.83
N GLY A 88 26.96 30.75 -38.27
CA GLY A 88 28.44 30.87 -38.34
C GLY A 88 29.11 30.15 -39.50
N ASN A 89 28.36 29.70 -40.51
CA ASN A 89 28.88 28.82 -41.55
C ASN A 89 28.47 29.29 -42.96
N ALA A 90 28.43 30.60 -43.23
CA ALA A 90 28.38 31.09 -44.61
C ALA A 90 29.68 30.77 -45.37
N GLU A 91 30.80 30.73 -44.67
CA GLU A 91 32.12 30.40 -45.23
C GLU A 91 32.22 28.93 -45.65
N PHE A 92 31.53 28.00 -44.98
CA PHE A 92 31.67 26.57 -45.28
C PHE A 92 31.08 26.17 -46.65
N PRO A 93 29.84 26.57 -47.02
CA PRO A 93 29.31 26.41 -48.37
C PRO A 93 30.17 27.11 -49.43
N GLU A 94 30.70 28.29 -49.11
CA GLU A 94 31.51 29.09 -50.03
C GLU A 94 32.87 28.42 -50.28
N ILE A 95 33.53 27.92 -49.23
CA ILE A 95 34.75 27.10 -49.31
C ILE A 95 34.47 25.78 -50.04
N GLN A 96 33.34 25.13 -49.76
CA GLN A 96 32.96 23.87 -50.43
C GLN A 96 32.73 24.09 -51.93
N SER A 97 32.07 25.20 -52.30
CA SER A 97 31.88 25.61 -53.70
C SER A 97 33.21 25.92 -54.38
N LYS A 98 34.08 26.69 -53.71
CA LYS A 98 35.41 27.04 -54.23
C LYS A 98 36.33 25.83 -54.39
N LEU A 99 36.27 24.89 -53.46
CA LEU A 99 36.96 23.60 -53.54
C LEU A 99 36.47 22.79 -54.75
N HIS A 100 35.15 22.72 -54.97
CA HIS A 100 34.57 22.02 -56.11
C HIS A 100 34.97 22.66 -57.45
N GLN A 101 35.01 23.99 -57.51
CA GLN A 101 35.48 24.73 -58.67
C GLN A 101 36.95 24.45 -58.97
N LEU A 102 37.82 24.51 -57.96
CA LEU A 102 39.24 24.20 -58.11
C LEU A 102 39.47 22.74 -58.54
N PHE A 103 38.69 21.79 -58.04
CA PHE A 103 38.75 20.40 -58.50
C PHE A 103 38.43 20.28 -59.99
N LYS A 104 37.41 21.00 -60.46
CA LYS A 104 37.02 21.02 -61.87
C LYS A 104 38.09 21.63 -62.75
N GLU A 105 38.65 22.77 -62.36
CA GLU A 105 39.76 23.43 -63.08
C GLU A 105 41.00 22.54 -63.14
N ASN A 106 41.36 21.88 -62.03
CA ASN A 106 42.52 20.99 -61.98
C ASN A 106 42.33 19.75 -62.86
N PHE A 107 41.10 19.21 -62.93
CA PHE A 107 40.77 18.10 -63.82
C PHE A 107 40.92 18.52 -65.30
N GLN A 108 40.38 19.69 -65.67
CA GLN A 108 40.52 20.23 -67.02
C GLN A 108 41.98 20.49 -67.42
N LEU A 109 42.78 21.03 -66.52
CA LEU A 109 44.21 21.26 -66.76
C LEU A 109 44.98 19.95 -66.96
N LYS A 110 44.63 18.89 -66.22
CA LYS A 110 45.20 17.56 -66.41
C LYS A 110 44.84 16.98 -67.78
N ASP A 111 43.59 17.10 -68.21
CA ASP A 111 43.17 16.63 -69.53
C ASP A 111 43.93 17.38 -70.65
N GLN A 112 44.06 18.71 -70.54
CA GLN A 112 44.82 19.52 -71.48
C GLN A 112 46.31 19.16 -71.52
N THR A 113 46.93 18.87 -70.38
CA THR A 113 48.35 18.47 -70.35
C THR A 113 48.55 17.12 -71.04
N VAL A 114 47.65 16.17 -70.81
CA VAL A 114 47.66 14.86 -71.48
C VAL A 114 47.48 15.02 -73.00
N GLU A 115 46.57 15.89 -73.45
CA GLU A 115 46.39 16.18 -74.88
C GLU A 115 47.66 16.74 -75.55
N ILE A 116 48.32 17.70 -74.89
CA ILE A 116 49.56 18.31 -75.38
C ILE A 116 50.70 17.29 -75.43
N GLU A 117 50.84 16.45 -74.40
CA GLU A 117 51.84 15.37 -74.38
C GLU A 117 51.59 14.36 -75.50
N ASN A 118 50.35 13.92 -75.68
CA ASN A 118 49.96 13.03 -76.76
C ASN A 118 50.30 13.65 -78.13
N ALA A 119 49.99 14.93 -78.35
CA ALA A 119 50.28 15.62 -79.60
C ALA A 119 51.79 15.70 -79.90
N LYS A 120 52.61 15.99 -78.88
CA LYS A 120 54.09 15.99 -79.01
C LYS A 120 54.61 14.60 -79.37
N GLU A 121 54.07 13.58 -78.74
CA GLU A 121 54.47 12.19 -78.95
C GLU A 121 54.09 11.68 -80.35
N TYR A 122 52.91 12.04 -80.87
CA TYR A 122 52.52 11.75 -82.25
C TYR A 122 53.42 12.47 -83.27
N ALA A 123 53.74 13.74 -83.04
CA ALA A 123 54.66 14.48 -83.91
C ALA A 123 56.07 13.84 -83.94
N TYR A 124 56.54 13.32 -82.80
CA TYR A 124 57.80 12.59 -82.71
C TYR A 124 57.76 11.25 -83.46
N LEU A 125 56.69 10.46 -83.29
CA LEU A 125 56.49 9.19 -84.01
C LEU A 125 56.54 9.38 -85.53
N GLU A 126 55.92 10.44 -86.06
CA GLU A 126 55.89 10.70 -87.50
C GLU A 126 57.26 11.12 -88.06
N GLN A 127 58.11 11.74 -87.25
CA GLN A 127 59.52 11.99 -87.61
C GLN A 127 60.34 10.69 -87.63
N VAL A 128 60.15 9.80 -86.65
CA VAL A 128 60.85 8.51 -86.57
C VAL A 128 60.45 7.60 -87.73
N LYS A 129 59.18 7.61 -88.14
CA LYS A 129 58.67 6.88 -89.32
C LYS A 129 59.47 7.16 -90.59
N LYS A 130 59.86 8.41 -90.81
CA LYS A 130 60.65 8.84 -91.99
C LYS A 130 62.12 8.44 -91.92
N LYS A 131 62.69 8.35 -90.71
CA LYS A 131 64.13 8.11 -90.50
C LYS A 131 64.48 6.63 -90.22
N ALA A 132 63.62 5.89 -89.53
CA ALA A 132 63.88 4.52 -89.08
C ALA A 132 62.57 3.70 -88.96
N PRO A 133 62.11 3.04 -90.03
CA PRO A 133 60.81 2.36 -90.08
C PRO A 133 60.65 1.21 -89.06
N ASN A 134 61.71 0.43 -88.83
CA ASN A 134 61.67 -0.67 -87.85
C ASN A 134 61.49 -0.16 -86.41
N VAL A 135 62.12 0.97 -86.08
CA VAL A 135 62.00 1.61 -84.77
C VAL A 135 60.59 2.18 -84.59
N TYR A 136 60.03 2.80 -85.63
CA TYR A 136 58.64 3.25 -85.62
C TYR A 136 57.66 2.11 -85.32
N PHE A 137 57.80 0.95 -85.98
CA PHE A 137 56.93 -0.21 -85.73
C PHE A 137 57.00 -0.68 -84.27
N LEU A 138 58.21 -0.77 -83.70
CA LEU A 138 58.41 -1.13 -82.30
C LEU A 138 57.81 -0.09 -81.34
N MET A 139 58.02 1.21 -81.57
CA MET A 139 57.43 2.27 -80.75
C MET A 139 55.90 2.27 -80.81
N THR A 140 55.32 2.00 -81.99
CA THR A 140 53.86 1.89 -82.14
C THR A 140 53.30 0.72 -81.34
N LYS A 141 53.99 -0.44 -81.35
CA LYS A 141 53.63 -1.59 -80.52
C LYS A 141 53.75 -1.29 -79.02
N ILE A 142 54.82 -0.62 -78.59
CA ILE A 142 55.01 -0.21 -77.19
C ILE A 142 53.85 0.69 -76.76
N LYS A 143 53.49 1.69 -77.58
CA LYS A 143 52.36 2.58 -77.30
C LYS A 143 51.03 1.84 -77.17
N MET A 144 50.74 0.90 -78.07
CA MET A 144 49.55 0.04 -77.95
C MET A 144 49.52 -0.75 -76.63
N ILE A 145 50.69 -1.26 -76.20
CA ILE A 145 50.82 -1.97 -74.93
C ILE A 145 50.60 -1.03 -73.74
N GLU A 146 51.15 0.19 -73.79
CA GLU A 146 50.97 1.21 -72.75
C GLU A 146 49.51 1.66 -72.62
N GLU A 147 48.82 1.88 -73.73
CA GLU A 147 47.38 2.18 -73.76
C GLU A 147 46.57 1.02 -73.17
N HIS A 148 46.89 -0.23 -73.55
CA HIS A 148 46.25 -1.41 -72.98
C HIS A 148 46.51 -1.53 -71.47
N ASN A 149 47.73 -1.28 -71.01
CA ASN A 149 48.07 -1.27 -69.59
C ASN A 149 47.30 -0.17 -68.82
N LYS A 150 47.14 1.03 -69.41
CA LYS A 150 46.30 2.10 -68.81
C LYS A 150 44.85 1.65 -68.64
N LEU A 151 44.28 1.00 -69.65
CA LEU A 151 42.92 0.45 -69.57
C LEU A 151 42.80 -0.63 -68.48
N LEU A 152 43.78 -1.53 -68.39
CA LEU A 152 43.83 -2.57 -67.35
C LEU A 152 43.95 -1.98 -65.94
N ILE A 153 44.81 -0.98 -65.74
CA ILE A 153 44.94 -0.28 -64.45
C ILE A 153 43.62 0.38 -64.04
N ASN A 154 42.95 1.05 -64.97
CA ASN A 154 41.64 1.66 -64.72
C ASN A 154 40.59 0.60 -64.36
N ALA A 155 40.56 -0.54 -65.07
CA ALA A 155 39.65 -1.64 -64.77
C ALA A 155 39.92 -2.25 -63.39
N ILE A 156 41.19 -2.43 -63.00
CA ILE A 156 41.58 -2.90 -61.66
C ILE A 156 41.10 -1.90 -60.59
N SER A 157 41.32 -0.61 -60.79
CA SER A 157 40.88 0.43 -59.85
C SER A 157 39.36 0.44 -59.68
N GLN A 158 38.60 0.29 -60.78
CA GLN A 158 37.13 0.17 -60.72
C GLN A 158 36.69 -1.09 -59.96
N LEU A 159 37.33 -2.24 -60.22
CA LEU A 159 37.06 -3.47 -59.48
C LEU A 159 37.38 -3.34 -57.99
N ASP A 160 38.45 -2.65 -57.63
CA ASP A 160 38.78 -2.39 -56.23
C ASP A 160 37.76 -1.48 -55.53
N ASN A 161 37.29 -0.43 -56.22
CA ASN A 161 36.23 0.43 -55.70
C ASN A 161 34.93 -0.36 -55.48
N THR A 162 34.47 -1.12 -56.48
CA THR A 162 33.26 -1.96 -56.34
C THR A 162 33.40 -3.00 -55.22
N ARG A 163 34.60 -3.59 -55.04
CA ARG A 163 34.88 -4.51 -53.93
C ARG A 163 34.80 -3.81 -52.57
N CYS A 164 35.29 -2.58 -52.46
CA CYS A 164 35.17 -1.78 -51.24
C CYS A 164 33.69 -1.44 -50.94
N ASP A 165 32.91 -1.04 -51.95
CA ASP A 165 31.50 -0.74 -51.79
C ASP A 165 30.71 -1.97 -51.32
N LEU A 166 30.92 -3.13 -51.95
CA LEU A 166 30.30 -4.40 -51.54
C LEU A 166 30.67 -4.79 -50.11
N ARG A 167 31.91 -4.55 -49.67
CA ARG A 167 32.32 -4.80 -48.28
C ARG A 167 31.59 -3.89 -47.29
N ASN A 168 31.40 -2.62 -47.66
CA ASN A 168 30.66 -1.67 -46.84
C ASN A 168 29.18 -2.07 -46.75
N GLU A 169 28.54 -2.44 -47.87
CA GLU A 169 27.17 -2.95 -47.89
C GLU A 169 27.01 -4.21 -47.04
N TYR A 170 27.92 -5.18 -47.18
CA TYR A 170 27.91 -6.39 -46.38
C TYR A 170 28.03 -6.10 -44.87
N SER A 171 28.91 -5.18 -44.49
CA SER A 171 29.05 -4.73 -43.10
C SER A 171 27.76 -4.10 -42.58
N ASN A 172 27.14 -3.22 -43.38
CA ASN A 172 25.87 -2.57 -43.03
C ASN A 172 24.74 -3.58 -42.86
N ILE A 173 24.61 -4.56 -43.77
CA ILE A 173 23.61 -5.63 -43.69
C ILE A 173 23.84 -6.47 -42.44
N THR A 174 25.07 -6.87 -42.17
CA THR A 174 25.42 -7.69 -41.00
C THR A 174 25.08 -6.95 -39.70
N GLN A 175 25.43 -5.66 -39.61
CA GLN A 175 25.06 -4.83 -38.45
C GLN A 175 23.54 -4.70 -38.33
N GLY A 176 22.83 -4.48 -39.44
CA GLY A 176 21.37 -4.42 -39.48
C GLY A 176 20.71 -5.70 -38.92
N LEU A 177 21.18 -6.87 -39.35
CA LEU A 177 20.68 -8.16 -38.85
C LEU A 177 20.91 -8.33 -37.34
N THR A 178 22.08 -7.94 -36.82
CA THR A 178 22.33 -8.02 -35.37
C THR A 178 21.42 -7.10 -34.55
N LEU A 179 21.07 -5.92 -35.09
CA LEU A 179 20.11 -5.02 -34.46
C LEU A 179 18.69 -5.58 -34.51
N GLU A 180 18.31 -6.23 -35.62
CA GLU A 180 17.02 -6.90 -35.78
C GLU A 180 16.86 -8.06 -34.77
N GLU A 181 17.89 -8.87 -34.56
CA GLU A 181 17.88 -9.92 -33.55
C GLU A 181 17.71 -9.36 -32.14
N LYS A 182 18.42 -8.28 -31.80
CA LYS A 182 18.25 -7.58 -30.51
C LYS A 182 16.82 -7.03 -30.36
N ALA A 183 16.23 -6.50 -31.43
CA ALA A 183 14.85 -6.04 -31.41
C ALA A 183 13.86 -7.21 -31.19
N LYS A 184 14.04 -8.33 -31.89
CA LYS A 184 13.25 -9.56 -31.70
C LYS A 184 13.33 -10.09 -30.27
N GLN A 185 14.52 -10.08 -29.65
CA GLN A 185 14.69 -10.46 -28.24
C GLN A 185 13.94 -9.52 -27.29
N LYS A 186 14.01 -8.19 -27.52
CA LYS A 186 13.26 -7.21 -26.72
C LYS A 186 11.76 -7.39 -26.85
N ILE A 187 11.25 -7.64 -28.06
CA ILE A 187 9.82 -7.91 -28.32
C ILE A 187 9.37 -9.13 -27.51
N LYS A 188 10.09 -10.26 -27.59
CA LYS A 188 9.78 -11.47 -26.79
C LYS A 188 9.77 -11.20 -25.28
N ALA A 189 10.70 -10.38 -24.79
CA ALA A 189 10.75 -10.03 -23.38
C ALA A 189 9.53 -9.19 -22.94
N LEU A 190 9.14 -8.21 -23.78
CA LEU A 190 7.96 -7.39 -23.55
C LEU A 190 6.66 -8.19 -23.63
N GLU A 191 6.52 -9.11 -24.59
CA GLU A 191 5.37 -10.01 -24.69
C GLU A 191 5.23 -10.88 -23.44
N ASN A 192 6.34 -11.39 -22.90
CA ASN A 192 6.32 -12.16 -21.66
C ASN A 192 5.93 -11.30 -20.45
N ALA A 193 6.40 -10.05 -20.38
CA ALA A 193 6.00 -9.11 -19.34
C ALA A 193 4.49 -8.79 -19.42
N LEU A 194 3.97 -8.57 -20.63
CA LEU A 194 2.53 -8.37 -20.89
C LEU A 194 1.70 -9.55 -20.39
N LYS A 195 2.10 -10.79 -20.70
CA LYS A 195 1.43 -12.00 -20.20
C LYS A 195 1.41 -12.05 -18.67
N GLN A 196 2.48 -11.65 -17.99
CA GLN A 196 2.52 -11.60 -16.52
C GLN A 196 1.60 -10.52 -15.94
N VAL A 197 1.53 -9.36 -16.59
CA VAL A 197 0.60 -8.28 -16.23
C VAL A 197 -0.84 -8.75 -16.40
N ASP A 198 -1.18 -9.44 -17.49
CA ASP A 198 -2.53 -9.98 -17.71
C ASP A 198 -2.94 -10.98 -16.64
N VAL A 199 -2.04 -11.87 -16.22
CA VAL A 199 -2.29 -12.79 -15.10
C VAL A 199 -2.55 -12.01 -13.81
N SER A 200 -1.80 -10.94 -13.57
CA SER A 200 -1.97 -10.08 -12.40
C SER A 200 -3.32 -9.35 -12.42
N ILE A 201 -3.73 -8.83 -13.59
CA ILE A 201 -5.05 -8.21 -13.79
C ILE A 201 -6.17 -9.22 -13.51
N ARG A 202 -6.08 -10.45 -14.02
CA ARG A 202 -7.08 -11.50 -13.75
C ARG A 202 -7.21 -11.78 -12.26
N ARG A 203 -6.08 -11.95 -11.56
CA ARG A 203 -6.07 -12.16 -10.10
C ARG A 203 -6.69 -10.99 -9.33
N LEU A 204 -6.41 -9.76 -9.74
CA LEU A 204 -6.99 -8.54 -9.15
C LEU A 204 -8.51 -8.46 -9.39
N ARG A 205 -8.98 -8.84 -10.58
CA ARG A 205 -10.42 -8.92 -10.87
C ARG A 205 -11.11 -9.97 -10.01
N GLU A 206 -10.51 -11.15 -9.84
CA GLU A 206 -11.05 -12.22 -8.97
C GLU A 206 -11.07 -11.82 -7.50
N THR A 207 -10.05 -11.11 -7.01
CA THR A 207 -10.04 -10.59 -5.63
C THR A 207 -11.08 -9.49 -5.43
N LEU A 208 -11.25 -8.59 -6.40
CA LEU A 208 -12.31 -7.58 -6.36
C LEU A 208 -13.71 -8.22 -6.38
N ALA A 209 -13.94 -9.24 -7.21
CA ALA A 209 -15.22 -9.95 -7.26
C ALA A 209 -15.55 -10.61 -5.92
N ARG A 210 -14.58 -11.33 -5.32
CA ARG A 210 -14.73 -11.91 -3.97
C ARG A 210 -14.96 -10.85 -2.90
N GLY A 211 -14.26 -9.71 -2.99
CA GLY A 211 -14.46 -8.57 -2.09
C GLY A 211 -15.88 -8.01 -2.16
N LYS A 212 -16.40 -7.80 -3.38
CA LYS A 212 -17.79 -7.35 -3.61
C LYS A 212 -18.81 -8.32 -3.04
N GLN A 213 -18.64 -9.62 -3.31
CA GLN A 213 -19.53 -10.66 -2.78
C GLN A 213 -19.55 -10.65 -1.24
N ARG A 214 -18.37 -10.57 -0.60
CA ARG A 214 -18.27 -10.51 0.87
C ARG A 214 -18.95 -9.28 1.45
N VAL A 215 -18.88 -8.13 0.77
CA VAL A 215 -19.61 -6.92 1.20
C VAL A 215 -21.12 -7.15 1.13
N TYR A 216 -21.63 -7.73 0.03
CA TYR A 216 -23.06 -8.06 -0.07
C TYR A 216 -23.53 -9.02 1.02
N GLU A 217 -22.74 -10.06 1.32
CA GLU A 217 -23.03 -11.01 2.40
C GLU A 217 -23.07 -10.29 3.77
N LEU A 218 -22.08 -9.45 4.08
CA LEU A 218 -22.04 -8.70 5.34
C LEU A 218 -23.17 -7.67 5.48
N ASP A 219 -23.55 -6.99 4.39
CA ASP A 219 -24.67 -6.05 4.40
C ASP A 219 -26.01 -6.78 4.59
N SER A 220 -26.18 -7.95 3.97
CA SER A 220 -27.34 -8.82 4.19
C SER A 220 -27.42 -9.29 5.64
N ASP A 221 -26.32 -9.80 6.19
CA ASP A 221 -26.24 -10.25 7.58
C ASP A 221 -26.53 -9.12 8.57
N ARG A 222 -25.99 -7.92 8.29
CA ARG A 222 -26.24 -6.73 9.11
C ARG A 222 -27.71 -6.36 9.11
N ASN A 223 -28.33 -6.26 7.93
CA ASN A 223 -29.75 -5.94 7.80
C ASN A 223 -30.63 -7.00 8.49
N HIS A 224 -30.25 -8.28 8.40
CA HIS A 224 -30.97 -9.36 9.08
C HIS A 224 -30.89 -9.22 10.60
N ARG A 225 -29.71 -8.94 11.17
CA ARG A 225 -29.56 -8.70 12.61
C ARG A 225 -30.35 -7.49 13.09
N GLU A 226 -30.28 -6.37 12.36
CA GLU A 226 -31.05 -5.16 12.69
C GLU A 226 -32.57 -5.45 12.69
N LEU A 227 -33.06 -6.29 11.76
CA LEU A 227 -34.46 -6.69 11.71
C LEU A 227 -34.86 -7.60 12.87
N VAL A 228 -34.01 -8.57 13.25
CA VAL A 228 -34.25 -9.44 14.41
C VAL A 228 -34.29 -8.64 15.71
N GLU A 229 -33.38 -7.67 15.89
CA GLU A 229 -33.38 -6.78 17.06
C GLU A 229 -34.67 -5.94 17.13
N LEU A 230 -35.09 -5.35 16.00
CA LEU A 230 -36.35 -4.58 15.94
C LEU A 230 -37.58 -5.45 16.23
N GLN A 231 -37.60 -6.69 15.75
CA GLN A 231 -38.68 -7.63 16.03
C GLN A 231 -38.74 -8.00 17.52
N GLY A 232 -37.58 -8.16 18.17
CA GLY A 232 -37.49 -8.36 19.62
C GLY A 232 -38.02 -7.16 20.41
N ILE A 233 -37.62 -5.94 20.04
CA ILE A 233 -38.13 -4.72 20.68
C ILE A 233 -39.64 -4.58 20.49
N TYR A 234 -40.16 -4.91 19.30
CA TYR A 234 -41.59 -4.87 19.02
C TYR A 234 -42.38 -5.87 19.88
N SER A 235 -41.91 -7.10 20.02
CA SER A 235 -42.59 -8.11 20.83
C SER A 235 -42.58 -7.76 22.32
N GLU A 236 -41.47 -7.21 22.83
CA GLU A 236 -41.39 -6.69 24.19
C GLU A 236 -42.38 -5.55 24.43
N LEU A 237 -42.45 -4.56 23.53
CA LEU A 237 -43.40 -3.45 23.63
C LEU A 237 -44.85 -3.91 23.53
N SER A 238 -45.15 -4.87 22.65
CA SER A 238 -46.49 -5.45 22.52
C SER A 238 -46.90 -6.14 23.82
N SER A 239 -45.99 -6.91 24.44
CA SER A 239 -46.22 -7.57 25.72
C SER A 239 -46.44 -6.57 26.86
N GLN A 240 -45.66 -5.49 26.91
CA GLN A 240 -45.85 -4.40 27.88
C GLN A 240 -47.19 -3.70 27.69
N LEU A 241 -47.62 -3.48 26.45
CA LEU A 241 -48.90 -2.86 26.14
C LEU A 241 -50.07 -3.75 26.59
N GLU A 242 -50.00 -5.06 26.31
CA GLU A 242 -51.00 -6.03 26.78
C GLU A 242 -51.06 -6.10 28.31
N ALA A 243 -49.89 -6.12 28.96
CA ALA A 243 -49.80 -6.10 30.43
C ALA A 243 -50.44 -4.84 31.02
N SER A 244 -50.12 -3.66 30.45
CA SER A 244 -50.70 -2.39 30.88
C SER A 244 -52.20 -2.31 30.60
N SER A 245 -52.68 -2.80 29.45
CA SER A 245 -54.11 -2.88 29.12
C SER A 245 -54.85 -3.76 30.12
N ASN A 246 -54.28 -4.91 30.48
CA ASN A 246 -54.85 -5.80 31.49
C ASN A 246 -54.88 -5.15 32.88
N GLU A 247 -53.86 -4.39 33.24
CA GLU A 247 -53.82 -3.64 34.50
C GLU A 247 -54.89 -2.53 34.55
N ILE A 248 -55.04 -1.78 33.46
CA ILE A 248 -56.10 -0.76 33.33
C ILE A 248 -57.48 -1.40 33.49
N MET A 249 -57.74 -2.54 32.84
CA MET A 249 -59.02 -3.24 32.96
C MET A 249 -59.28 -3.73 34.39
N LYS A 250 -58.25 -4.23 35.09
CA LYS A 250 -58.36 -4.62 36.50
C LYS A 250 -58.69 -3.42 37.39
N LEU A 251 -58.01 -2.29 37.20
CA LEU A 251 -58.27 -1.06 37.95
C LEU A 251 -59.67 -0.53 37.67
N TYR A 252 -60.13 -0.57 36.41
CA TYR A 252 -61.48 -0.17 36.05
C TYR A 252 -62.54 -1.02 36.74
N ASN A 253 -62.36 -2.35 36.73
CA ASN A 253 -63.25 -3.25 37.45
C ASN A 253 -63.26 -2.96 38.95
N LYS A 254 -62.09 -2.70 39.55
CA LYS A 254 -61.98 -2.37 40.97
C LYS A 254 -62.67 -1.05 41.31
N ILE A 255 -62.57 -0.03 40.45
CA ILE A 255 -63.30 1.24 40.61
C ILE A 255 -64.81 0.97 40.60
N LYS A 256 -65.28 0.16 39.64
CA LYS A 256 -66.70 -0.19 39.53
C LYS A 256 -67.20 -0.93 40.77
N GLU A 257 -66.43 -1.91 41.26
CA GLU A 257 -66.74 -2.62 42.51
C GLU A 257 -66.80 -1.66 43.70
N THR A 258 -65.83 -0.75 43.85
CA THR A 258 -65.85 0.25 44.93
C THR A 258 -67.01 1.23 44.81
N ASP A 259 -67.42 1.62 43.60
CA ASP A 259 -68.60 2.48 43.38
C ASP A 259 -69.90 1.75 43.79
N GLU A 260 -70.00 0.45 43.50
CA GLU A 260 -71.12 -0.40 43.94
C GLU A 260 -71.14 -0.55 45.46
N GLU A 261 -69.98 -0.76 46.10
CA GLU A 261 -69.83 -0.79 47.56
C GLU A 261 -70.24 0.53 48.21
N ILE A 262 -69.79 1.68 47.68
CA ILE A 262 -70.15 3.02 48.18
C ILE A 262 -71.66 3.25 48.08
N LYS A 263 -72.30 2.84 46.99
CA LYS A 263 -73.76 2.94 46.84
C LYS A 263 -74.48 2.09 47.88
N ALA A 264 -74.08 0.83 48.04
CA ALA A 264 -74.67 -0.08 49.02
C ALA A 264 -74.50 0.44 50.47
N GLU A 265 -73.33 1.01 50.80
CA GLU A 265 -73.06 1.55 52.13
C GLU A 265 -73.84 2.85 52.40
N ASN A 266 -73.99 3.71 51.39
CA ASN A 266 -74.83 4.91 51.46
C ASN A 266 -76.31 4.58 51.66
N GLU A 267 -76.81 3.53 51.01
CA GLU A 267 -78.19 3.05 51.21
C GLU A 267 -78.38 2.49 52.62
N LYS A 268 -77.44 1.68 53.12
CA LYS A 268 -77.46 1.18 54.51
C LYS A 268 -77.47 2.30 55.54
N SER A 269 -76.60 3.29 55.36
CA SER A 269 -76.42 4.42 56.29
C SER A 269 -77.63 5.35 56.33
N LYS A 270 -78.43 5.43 55.26
CA LYS A 270 -79.68 6.21 55.23
C LYS A 270 -80.86 5.52 55.92
N SER A 271 -80.78 4.22 56.24
CA SER A 271 -81.88 3.44 56.81
C SER A 271 -81.79 3.16 58.31
N LEU A 272 -80.66 3.48 58.95
CA LEU A 272 -80.37 3.10 60.34
C LEU A 272 -80.46 4.28 61.31
N GLU A 273 -81.16 4.09 62.42
CA GLU A 273 -81.19 5.03 63.55
C GLU A 273 -79.79 5.13 64.21
N PRO A 274 -79.38 6.29 64.79
CA PRO A 274 -78.00 6.54 65.24
C PRO A 274 -77.44 5.51 66.25
N GLY A 275 -78.30 4.90 67.06
CA GLY A 275 -77.92 3.85 68.03
C GLY A 275 -77.62 2.49 67.38
N GLU A 276 -78.28 2.16 66.28
CA GLU A 276 -78.07 0.92 65.51
C GLU A 276 -76.83 1.05 64.61
N LEU A 277 -76.63 2.23 64.03
CA LEU A 277 -75.43 2.55 63.24
C LEU A 277 -74.15 2.40 64.09
N ASN A 278 -74.14 2.85 65.34
CA ASN A 278 -72.96 2.77 66.22
C ASN A 278 -72.62 1.31 66.59
N LYS A 279 -73.63 0.45 66.77
CA LYS A 279 -73.42 -1.00 66.98
C LYS A 279 -72.87 -1.67 65.70
N ALA A 280 -73.47 -1.38 64.55
CA ALA A 280 -73.04 -1.92 63.25
C ALA A 280 -71.61 -1.50 62.89
N LEU A 281 -71.24 -0.24 63.17
CA LEU A 281 -69.88 0.26 62.99
C LEU A 281 -68.88 -0.47 63.91
N ARG A 282 -69.21 -0.71 65.18
CA ARG A 282 -68.33 -1.45 66.11
C ARG A 282 -68.10 -2.90 65.68
N THR A 283 -69.14 -3.58 65.17
CA THR A 283 -68.97 -4.93 64.62
C THR A 283 -68.14 -4.93 63.36
N LYS A 284 -68.37 -3.97 62.44
CA LYS A 284 -67.58 -3.84 61.21
C LYS A 284 -66.12 -3.47 61.48
N LEU A 285 -65.86 -2.67 62.51
CA LEU A 285 -64.50 -2.33 62.97
C LEU A 285 -63.77 -3.60 63.44
N LYS A 286 -64.44 -4.44 64.22
CA LYS A 286 -63.89 -5.71 64.69
C LYS A 286 -63.64 -6.70 63.54
N GLU A 287 -64.55 -6.79 62.57
CA GLU A 287 -64.36 -7.60 61.37
C GLU A 287 -63.19 -7.12 60.51
N LEU A 288 -63.02 -5.80 60.36
CA LEU A 288 -61.88 -5.22 59.65
C LEU A 288 -60.56 -5.45 60.40
N GLU A 289 -60.55 -5.39 61.74
CA GLU A 289 -59.38 -5.73 62.56
C GLU A 289 -58.98 -7.20 62.37
N ASP A 290 -59.95 -8.12 62.37
CA ASP A 290 -59.70 -9.55 62.11
C ASP A 290 -59.20 -9.80 60.68
N GLN A 291 -59.75 -9.10 59.68
CA GLN A 291 -59.28 -9.17 58.29
C GLN A 291 -57.86 -8.62 58.14
N ILE A 292 -57.52 -7.50 58.78
CA ILE A 292 -56.17 -6.93 58.76
C ILE A 292 -55.18 -7.93 59.36
N ALA A 293 -55.50 -8.52 60.52
CA ALA A 293 -54.64 -9.52 61.15
C ALA A 293 -54.40 -10.75 60.27
N GLU A 294 -55.41 -11.19 59.51
CA GLU A 294 -55.27 -12.30 58.57
C GLU A 294 -54.46 -11.92 57.32
N THR A 295 -54.66 -10.72 56.76
CA THR A 295 -53.85 -10.22 55.64
C THR A 295 -52.38 -10.05 56.03
N ASP A 296 -52.10 -9.59 57.24
CA ASP A 296 -50.73 -9.46 57.77
C ASP A 296 -50.06 -10.84 57.91
N ARG A 297 -50.79 -11.86 58.37
CA ARG A 297 -50.26 -13.24 58.40
C ARG A 297 -49.91 -13.76 57.02
N GLN A 298 -50.79 -13.55 56.04
CA GLN A 298 -50.54 -13.96 54.65
C GLN A 298 -49.35 -13.22 54.03
N LEU A 299 -49.18 -11.94 54.35
CA LEU A 299 -48.07 -11.13 53.86
C LEU A 299 -46.73 -11.61 54.46
N ILE A 300 -46.71 -11.90 55.78
CA ILE A 300 -45.56 -12.51 56.45
C ILE A 300 -45.21 -13.88 55.84
N GLU A 301 -46.20 -14.70 55.50
CA GLU A 301 -45.97 -16.00 54.89
C GLU A 301 -45.40 -15.88 53.47
N LYS A 302 -45.92 -14.96 52.66
CA LYS A 302 -45.37 -14.68 51.32
C LYS A 302 -43.96 -14.09 51.37
N ASP A 303 -43.66 -13.24 52.34
CA ASP A 303 -42.29 -12.73 52.53
C ASP A 303 -41.32 -13.82 52.97
N LYS A 304 -41.74 -14.73 53.86
CA LYS A 304 -40.95 -15.92 54.20
C LYS A 304 -40.72 -16.81 52.97
N ALA A 305 -41.73 -17.02 52.13
CA ALA A 305 -41.59 -17.78 50.89
C ALA A 305 -40.62 -17.09 49.91
N LYS A 306 -40.75 -15.78 49.71
CA LYS A 306 -39.85 -14.97 48.89
C LYS A 306 -38.41 -15.05 49.39
N GLN A 307 -38.17 -14.93 50.70
CA GLN A 307 -36.85 -15.10 51.30
C GLN A 307 -36.28 -16.49 51.04
N ARG A 308 -37.08 -17.56 51.19
CA ARG A 308 -36.68 -18.94 50.87
C ARG A 308 -36.29 -19.10 49.39
N PHE A 309 -37.07 -18.53 48.47
CA PHE A 309 -36.74 -18.53 47.05
C PHE A 309 -35.46 -17.73 46.75
N GLN A 310 -35.28 -16.57 47.37
CA GLN A 310 -34.06 -15.76 47.23
C GLN A 310 -32.82 -16.51 47.74
N THR A 311 -32.92 -17.20 48.89
CA THR A 311 -31.83 -18.06 49.39
C THR A 311 -31.54 -19.23 48.47
N ASN A 312 -32.56 -19.87 47.89
CA ASN A 312 -32.37 -20.96 46.93
C ASN A 312 -31.70 -20.47 45.64
N ILE A 313 -32.09 -19.31 45.12
CA ILE A 313 -31.43 -18.68 43.96
C ILE A 313 -29.97 -18.34 44.26
N ASN A 314 -29.68 -17.81 45.45
CA ASN A 314 -28.31 -17.51 45.86
C ASN A 314 -27.45 -18.78 46.03
N ASN A 315 -28.02 -19.85 46.59
CA ASN A 315 -27.35 -21.15 46.71
C ASN A 315 -27.08 -21.77 45.33
N LEU A 316 -28.02 -21.66 44.39
CA LEU A 316 -27.84 -22.11 43.00
C LEU A 316 -26.77 -21.27 42.27
N LYS A 317 -26.72 -19.95 42.47
CA LYS A 317 -25.65 -19.09 41.93
C LYS A 317 -24.26 -19.47 42.47
N HIS A 318 -24.18 -19.87 43.75
CA HIS A 318 -22.92 -20.36 44.33
C HIS A 318 -22.49 -21.72 43.77
N LEU A 319 -23.42 -22.61 43.42
CA LEU A 319 -23.12 -23.91 42.80
C LEU A 319 -22.74 -23.82 41.31
N LEU A 320 -23.23 -22.79 40.60
CA LEU A 320 -22.94 -22.54 39.18
C LEU A 320 -21.71 -21.64 38.95
N SER A 321 -21.09 -21.14 40.02
CA SER A 321 -19.83 -20.40 39.93
C SER A 321 -18.66 -21.41 39.84
N PRO A 322 -17.75 -21.33 38.84
CA PRO A 322 -16.67 -22.29 38.69
C PRO A 322 -15.74 -22.29 39.92
N PRO A 323 -15.22 -23.45 40.35
CA PRO A 323 -14.40 -23.55 41.55
C PRO A 323 -13.11 -22.75 41.36
N LYS A 324 -12.97 -21.64 42.10
CA LYS A 324 -11.66 -21.01 42.28
C LYS A 324 -10.80 -21.99 43.06
N LYS A 325 -9.65 -22.31 42.48
CA LYS A 325 -8.63 -23.20 43.04
C LYS A 325 -8.37 -22.82 44.50
N THR A 326 -8.39 -23.86 45.33
CA THR A 326 -7.97 -23.90 46.72
C THR A 326 -6.64 -23.19 46.92
N ASP A 327 -6.60 -22.21 47.82
CA ASP A 327 -5.45 -22.04 48.70
C ASP A 327 -5.96 -22.06 50.14
N ARG A 328 -5.49 -23.08 50.85
CA ARG A 328 -5.71 -23.27 52.28
C ARG A 328 -5.01 -22.14 53.02
N TYR A 329 -5.74 -21.36 53.80
CA TYR A 329 -5.28 -20.99 55.13
C TYR A 329 -6.48 -20.94 56.08
N VAL A 330 -6.46 -21.89 57.01
CA VAL A 330 -7.31 -21.96 58.19
C VAL A 330 -6.89 -20.82 59.12
N SER A 331 -7.85 -20.03 59.60
CA SER A 331 -7.72 -19.27 60.85
C SER A 331 -9.10 -19.12 61.48
N LEU A 332 -9.39 -20.03 62.40
CA LEU A 332 -10.38 -19.90 63.46
C LEU A 332 -9.98 -18.75 64.41
N ALA A 333 -10.89 -17.82 64.67
CA ALA A 333 -11.06 -17.10 65.94
C ALA A 333 -12.32 -16.21 65.80
N LEU A 334 -13.48 -16.60 66.34
CA LEU A 334 -13.95 -16.36 67.71
C LEU A 334 -13.98 -14.87 68.13
N LEU A 335 -15.21 -14.41 68.36
CA LEU A 335 -15.66 -13.47 69.40
C LEU A 335 -15.49 -11.94 69.18
N SER A 336 -16.64 -11.34 68.87
CA SER A 336 -17.13 -10.02 69.33
C SER A 336 -16.63 -9.61 70.73
N PRO A 337 -16.33 -8.32 71.01
CA PRO A 337 -17.40 -7.39 71.44
C PRO A 337 -17.31 -5.91 71.03
N LYS A 338 -18.46 -5.27 71.25
CA LYS A 338 -18.87 -3.85 71.14
C LYS A 338 -17.90 -2.84 71.77
N SER A 339 -17.93 -1.61 71.22
CA SER A 339 -18.23 -0.31 71.89
C SER A 339 -17.43 0.84 71.24
N THR A 340 -18.12 1.77 70.56
CA THR A 340 -18.24 3.22 70.88
C THR A 340 -16.98 4.11 70.80
N GLU A 341 -17.21 5.26 70.14
CA GLU A 341 -16.60 6.58 70.37
C GLU A 341 -15.24 6.95 69.73
N SER A 342 -15.34 7.96 68.83
CA SER A 342 -14.65 9.26 68.90
C SER A 342 -13.14 9.26 69.24
N SER A 343 -12.30 9.70 68.29
CA SER A 343 -11.74 11.06 68.35
C SER A 343 -10.75 11.37 67.22
N VAL A 344 -10.65 12.68 67.00
CA VAL A 344 -9.76 13.49 66.17
C VAL A 344 -8.28 13.12 66.28
N GLY A 345 -7.51 13.28 65.20
CA GLY A 345 -6.05 13.44 65.32
C GLY A 345 -5.25 13.39 64.02
N CYS A 346 -4.98 14.56 63.45
CA CYS A 346 -4.02 14.79 62.38
C CYS A 346 -2.60 14.25 62.71
N ARG A 347 -1.86 13.80 61.68
CA ARG A 347 -0.49 14.27 61.34
C ARG A 347 0.11 13.47 60.16
N THR A 348 0.37 14.18 59.06
CA THR A 348 1.48 13.95 58.10
C THR A 348 2.84 14.17 58.81
N PRO A 349 3.96 13.54 58.36
CA PRO A 349 4.69 14.02 57.17
C PRO A 349 5.34 12.94 56.26
N ALA A 350 5.75 13.44 55.08
CA ALA A 350 6.54 12.88 53.97
C ALA A 350 7.98 12.41 54.42
N PRO A 351 9.01 12.12 53.56
CA PRO A 351 9.15 12.37 52.11
C PRO A 351 10.03 11.40 51.22
N ILE A 352 9.93 11.63 49.89
CA ILE A 352 10.96 11.77 48.82
C ILE A 352 11.95 10.62 48.49
N GLN A 353 12.05 10.26 47.19
CA GLN A 353 13.24 10.26 46.28
C GLN A 353 12.92 9.41 45.02
N GLU A 354 12.57 9.95 43.85
CA GLU A 354 13.40 10.57 42.77
C GLU A 354 14.50 9.69 42.12
N LYS A 355 14.18 9.11 40.93
CA LYS A 355 14.88 9.16 39.61
C LYS A 355 16.38 8.71 39.52
N PRO A 356 17.06 8.58 38.34
CA PRO A 356 16.69 9.00 36.97
C PRO A 356 17.01 8.03 35.79
N LYS A 357 16.52 8.46 34.62
CA LYS A 357 16.86 8.07 33.24
C LYS A 357 18.31 8.42 32.84
N LYS A 358 18.84 7.75 31.80
CA LYS A 358 19.88 8.29 30.91
C LYS A 358 19.57 8.04 29.43
N THR A 359 19.75 9.10 28.65
CA THR A 359 19.83 9.19 27.18
C THR A 359 21.27 9.50 26.78
N ALA A 360 21.76 8.98 25.65
CA ALA A 360 22.78 9.67 24.83
C ALA A 360 22.86 9.09 23.40
N ARG A 361 23.03 9.99 22.44
CA ARG A 361 23.42 9.81 21.02
C ARG A 361 24.96 9.84 20.90
N THR A 362 25.52 9.18 19.87
CA THR A 362 26.70 9.69 19.11
C THR A 362 26.77 9.10 17.68
N ILE A 363 27.45 9.83 16.78
CA ILE A 363 27.57 9.67 15.31
C ILE A 363 29.00 9.16 14.92
N SER A 364 29.08 8.48 13.76
CA SER A 364 30.21 8.23 12.82
C SER A 364 31.47 7.44 13.23
N ALA A 365 31.79 6.42 12.41
CA ALA A 365 33.09 6.27 11.74
C ALA A 365 33.03 5.22 10.60
N MET A 366 33.67 5.54 9.48
CA MET A 366 33.94 4.63 8.36
C MET A 366 35.03 3.63 8.75
N THR A 367 34.85 2.34 8.44
CA THR A 367 35.94 1.37 8.33
C THR A 367 35.68 0.40 7.17
N SER A 368 36.66 0.30 6.28
CA SER A 368 36.74 -0.66 5.18
C SER A 368 36.88 -2.10 5.70
N PRO A 369 36.28 -3.12 5.07
CA PRO A 369 36.48 -4.50 5.50
C PRO A 369 37.61 -5.17 4.73
N GLN A 370 38.70 -5.54 5.43
CA GLN A 370 39.57 -6.64 5.02
C GLN A 370 39.44 -7.81 6.01
N HIS A 371 39.26 -9.00 5.43
CA HIS A 371 39.38 -10.35 6.01
C HIS A 371 38.30 -10.88 6.98
N SER A 372 37.35 -11.66 6.44
CA SER A 372 36.71 -12.78 7.15
C SER A 372 36.23 -13.91 6.21
N THR A 373 37.05 -14.32 5.23
CA THR A 373 36.64 -15.24 4.15
C THR A 373 36.39 -16.70 4.57
N ARG A 374 36.70 -17.12 5.81
CA ARG A 374 36.51 -18.51 6.25
C ARG A 374 35.23 -18.75 7.07
N SER A 375 34.75 -17.76 7.82
CA SER A 375 33.49 -17.87 8.59
C SER A 375 32.27 -17.76 7.67
N GLN A 376 32.33 -16.85 6.70
CA GLN A 376 31.22 -16.58 5.77
C GLN A 376 30.93 -17.73 4.82
N LYS A 377 31.91 -18.60 4.53
CA LYS A 377 31.72 -19.74 3.61
C LYS A 377 30.80 -20.81 4.20
N ASN A 378 30.97 -21.12 5.49
CA ASN A 378 30.14 -22.11 6.18
C ASN A 378 28.70 -21.62 6.38
N GLU A 379 28.54 -20.32 6.61
CA GLU A 379 27.24 -19.67 6.81
C GLU A 379 26.47 -19.53 5.49
N ARG A 380 27.19 -19.22 4.42
CA ARG A 380 26.69 -19.24 3.04
C ARG A 380 26.20 -20.63 2.62
N ASP A 381 27.00 -21.67 2.80
CA ASP A 381 26.63 -23.02 2.37
C ASP A 381 25.40 -23.52 3.15
N ARG A 382 25.28 -23.14 4.42
CA ARG A 382 24.07 -23.37 5.24
C ARG A 382 22.85 -22.63 4.69
N LEU A 383 22.98 -21.36 4.31
CA LEU A 383 21.90 -20.56 3.71
C LEU A 383 21.46 -21.07 2.33
N ILE A 384 22.40 -21.48 1.49
CA ILE A 384 22.11 -22.09 0.19
C ILE A 384 21.40 -23.43 0.38
N ALA A 385 21.83 -24.25 1.35
CA ALA A 385 21.16 -25.50 1.71
C ALA A 385 19.74 -25.28 2.25
N MET A 386 19.50 -24.18 2.97
CA MET A 386 18.17 -23.81 3.48
C MET A 386 17.24 -23.27 2.39
N LEU A 387 17.77 -22.49 1.42
CA LEU A 387 16.98 -21.95 0.32
C LEU A 387 16.68 -22.98 -0.78
N SER A 388 17.57 -23.95 -1.00
CA SER A 388 17.40 -25.02 -1.99
C SER A 388 16.38 -26.09 -1.59
N LYS A 389 16.09 -26.25 -0.29
CA LYS A 389 15.09 -27.20 0.22
C LYS A 389 13.64 -26.67 0.20
N GLY A 390 13.41 -25.49 -0.37
CA GLY A 390 12.12 -24.78 -0.31
C GLY A 390 11.91 -24.13 1.07
N ILE A 391 11.07 -23.10 1.16
CA ILE A 391 10.85 -22.33 2.40
C ILE A 391 9.64 -22.92 3.15
N PRO A 392 9.82 -23.84 4.11
CA PRO A 392 8.73 -24.21 5.02
C PRO A 392 8.41 -23.03 5.94
N ARG A 393 7.12 -22.87 6.29
CA ARG A 393 6.62 -21.74 7.11
C ARG A 393 7.37 -21.57 8.44
N ASN A 394 7.93 -22.65 8.99
CA ASN A 394 8.59 -22.68 10.29
C ASN A 394 10.03 -22.12 10.26
N ASN A 395 10.72 -22.13 9.11
CA ASN A 395 12.11 -21.66 9.00
C ASN A 395 12.22 -20.20 8.53
N SER A 396 11.08 -19.52 8.35
CA SER A 396 11.02 -18.15 7.81
C SER A 396 11.70 -17.10 8.71
N LYS A 397 11.70 -17.31 10.03
CA LYS A 397 12.36 -16.41 11.00
C LYS A 397 13.88 -16.57 10.99
N GLU A 398 14.38 -17.80 10.94
CA GLU A 398 15.82 -18.09 10.85
C GLU A 398 16.41 -17.62 9.52
N ILE A 399 15.70 -17.85 8.40
CA ILE A 399 16.09 -17.35 7.08
C ILE A 399 16.15 -15.82 7.07
N LYS A 400 15.14 -15.14 7.66
CA LYS A 400 15.13 -13.66 7.77
C LYS A 400 16.25 -13.13 8.64
N SER A 401 16.57 -13.79 9.75
CA SER A 401 17.67 -13.38 10.64
C SER A 401 19.02 -13.52 9.95
N ALA A 402 19.28 -14.68 9.32
CA ALA A 402 20.54 -14.95 8.62
C ALA A 402 20.73 -14.05 7.38
N LEU A 403 19.65 -13.63 6.71
CA LEU A 403 19.71 -12.67 5.60
C LEU A 403 19.79 -11.21 6.04
N HIS A 404 19.60 -10.91 7.33
CA HIS A 404 19.75 -9.55 7.82
C HIS A 404 21.21 -9.13 7.89
N GLU A 405 22.11 -10.10 8.07
CA GLU A 405 23.56 -9.94 8.13
C GLU A 405 24.22 -9.88 6.74
N ILE A 406 23.46 -10.13 5.68
CA ILE A 406 23.94 -10.21 4.30
C ILE A 406 23.32 -9.10 3.45
N GLY A 407 24.19 -8.29 2.85
CA GLY A 407 23.81 -7.16 1.98
C GLY A 407 23.23 -5.98 2.76
N ILE A 408 22.74 -4.98 2.02
CA ILE A 408 22.23 -3.73 2.61
C ILE A 408 20.82 -3.96 3.21
N PRO A 409 20.52 -3.45 4.41
CA PRO A 409 19.18 -3.56 5.00
C PRO A 409 18.14 -2.84 4.14
N GLY A 410 17.02 -3.52 3.82
CA GLY A 410 15.94 -3.01 2.97
C GLY A 410 15.96 -3.52 1.51
N GLU A 411 17.01 -4.22 1.09
CA GLU A 411 17.05 -4.83 -0.25
C GLU A 411 16.17 -6.09 -0.37
N SER A 412 15.69 -6.34 -1.58
CA SER A 412 14.87 -7.52 -1.88
C SER A 412 15.68 -8.81 -1.72
N LEU A 413 14.99 -9.89 -1.30
CA LEU A 413 15.58 -11.22 -1.11
C LEU A 413 16.40 -11.68 -2.33
N ALA A 414 15.88 -11.44 -3.54
CA ALA A 414 16.56 -11.80 -4.79
C ALA A 414 17.91 -11.08 -4.94
N ARG A 415 18.00 -9.81 -4.52
CA ARG A 415 19.21 -9.00 -4.62
C ARG A 415 20.28 -9.46 -3.63
N LYS A 416 19.87 -9.77 -2.39
CA LYS A 416 20.76 -10.36 -1.37
C LYS A 416 21.30 -11.73 -1.78
N VAL A 417 20.50 -12.55 -2.47
CA VAL A 417 20.93 -13.85 -3.02
C VAL A 417 21.90 -13.66 -4.20
N ILE A 418 21.73 -12.63 -5.03
CA ILE A 418 22.67 -12.29 -6.10
C ILE A 418 24.00 -11.82 -5.53
N GLU A 419 24.00 -11.00 -4.46
CA GLU A 419 25.22 -10.57 -3.78
C GLU A 419 26.00 -11.75 -3.17
N LEU A 420 25.29 -12.71 -2.56
CA LEU A 420 25.90 -13.94 -2.06
C LEU A 420 26.64 -14.74 -3.14
N ASN A 421 26.09 -14.78 -4.35
CA ASN A 421 26.72 -15.48 -5.48
C ASN A 421 27.84 -14.66 -6.13
N ARG A 422 27.72 -13.32 -6.18
CA ARG A 422 28.75 -12.43 -6.76
C ARG A 422 30.11 -12.55 -6.10
N GLY A 423 30.15 -12.77 -4.78
CA GLY A 423 31.41 -12.96 -4.05
C GLY A 423 32.23 -14.16 -4.55
N GLU A 424 31.58 -15.24 -5.02
CA GLU A 424 32.29 -16.41 -5.55
C GLU A 424 32.75 -16.22 -7.00
N PHE A 425 31.93 -15.57 -7.83
CA PHE A 425 32.30 -15.29 -9.20
C PHE A 425 33.52 -14.37 -9.27
N LEU A 426 33.57 -13.36 -8.41
CA LEU A 426 34.74 -12.49 -8.30
C LEU A 426 35.94 -13.24 -7.72
N ALA A 427 35.77 -14.02 -6.66
CA ALA A 427 36.86 -14.81 -6.08
C ALA A 427 37.46 -15.84 -7.06
N LYS A 428 36.62 -16.55 -7.85
CA LYS A 428 37.07 -17.45 -8.91
C LYS A 428 37.74 -16.71 -10.06
N TYR A 429 37.17 -15.58 -10.48
CA TYR A 429 37.74 -14.74 -11.54
C TYR A 429 39.14 -14.22 -11.19
N TYR A 430 39.37 -13.81 -9.93
CA TYR A 430 40.69 -13.37 -9.46
C TYR A 430 41.64 -14.55 -9.19
N ALA A 431 41.12 -15.72 -8.78
CA ALA A 431 41.94 -16.93 -8.62
C ALA A 431 42.43 -17.51 -9.96
N ASP A 432 41.62 -17.43 -11.03
CA ASP A 432 42.01 -17.89 -12.36
C ASP A 432 42.97 -16.93 -13.08
N LYS A 433 42.91 -15.62 -12.80
CA LYS A 433 43.88 -14.65 -13.32
C LYS A 433 45.27 -14.71 -12.67
N ASN A 434 45.37 -15.28 -11.48
CA ASN A 434 46.64 -15.41 -10.74
C ASN A 434 47.30 -16.78 -10.89
N LYS A 435 46.82 -17.65 -11.78
CA LYS A 435 47.53 -18.89 -12.11
C LYS A 435 48.73 -18.53 -13.00
N PRO A 436 49.98 -18.77 -12.56
CA PRO A 436 51.13 -18.60 -13.44
C PRO A 436 50.98 -19.57 -14.60
N ASN A 437 51.05 -19.05 -15.83
CA ASN A 437 51.11 -19.87 -17.03
C ASN A 437 52.33 -20.79 -16.90
N LYS A 438 52.09 -22.08 -16.64
CA LYS A 438 53.08 -23.12 -16.92
C LYS A 438 53.18 -23.21 -18.44
N ILE A 439 54.28 -22.68 -18.95
CA ILE A 439 54.77 -22.98 -20.28
C ILE A 439 55.44 -24.34 -20.13
N ASP A 440 54.78 -25.39 -20.64
CA ASP A 440 55.45 -26.63 -21.05
C ASP A 440 55.41 -26.68 -22.58
#